data_AF-A0A2X3KNA8-F1
#
_entry.id   AF-A0A2X3KNA8-F1
#
_cell.length_a   1.000
_cell.length_b   1.000
_cell.length_c   1.000
_cell.angle_alpha   90.00
_cell.angle_beta   90.00
_cell.angle_gamma   90.00
#
_symmetry.space_group_name_H-M   'P 1'
#
loop_
_entity.id
_entity.type
_entity.pdbx_description
1 polymer ?
#
loop_
_entity_poly.entity_id
_entity_poly.type
_entity_poly.pdbx_seq_one_letter_code
_entity_poly.pdbx_strand_id
1 'polypeptide(L)' 'MRNAGRYDGMLGVLAAIEVVQRLHQQGRRLAKAIEIVGFGDEEGTRFGITLLGSRGVTGTWPESWLSQCDTDG' A
#
# COMPACT_ATOMS: atom_id res chain seq x y z
N MET A 1 12.96 0.47 -9.53
CA MET A 1 12.48 1.26 -10.69
C MET A 1 12.76 2.73 -10.40
N ARG A 2 13.42 3.49 -11.29
CA ARG A 2 13.90 4.87 -10.96
C ARG A 2 13.00 6.01 -11.46
N ASN A 3 11.84 5.73 -12.06
CA ASN A 3 10.90 6.74 -12.56
C ASN A 3 9.44 6.37 -12.28
N ALA A 4 9.10 6.04 -11.03
CA ALA A 4 7.69 6.04 -10.64
C ALA A 4 7.18 7.48 -10.76
N GLY A 5 6.02 7.67 -11.40
CA GLY A 5 5.45 9.00 -11.61
C GLY A 5 5.11 9.66 -10.28
N ARG A 6 5.05 10.99 -10.24
CA ARG A 6 4.71 11.76 -9.01
C ARG A 6 3.36 11.43 -8.38
N TYR A 7 2.53 10.63 -9.04
CA TYR A 7 1.19 10.23 -8.62
C TYR A 7 1.08 8.73 -8.34
N ASP A 8 2.14 7.98 -8.65
CA ASP A 8 2.16 6.53 -8.50
C ASP A 8 2.09 6.14 -7.02
N GLY A 9 1.20 5.21 -6.69
CA GLY A 9 0.79 4.88 -5.32
C GLY A 9 -0.06 5.96 -4.62
N MET A 10 0.49 7.16 -4.41
CA MET A 10 -0.13 8.17 -3.53
C MET A 10 -1.49 8.69 -4.02
N LEU A 11 -1.71 8.77 -5.34
CA LEU A 11 -2.99 9.21 -5.89
C LEU A 11 -4.12 8.28 -5.47
N GLY A 12 -3.89 6.96 -5.46
CA GLY A 12 -4.89 5.98 -5.05
C GLY A 12 -5.28 6.15 -3.58
N VAL A 13 -4.29 6.36 -2.70
CA VAL A 13 -4.51 6.58 -1.27
C VAL A 13 -5.30 7.87 -1.03
N LEU A 14 -4.90 8.97 -1.67
CA LEU A 14 -5.61 10.26 -1.55
C LEU A 14 -7.03 10.19 -2.11
N ALA A 15 -7.25 9.50 -3.23
CA ALA A 15 -8.58 9.31 -3.79
C ALA A 15 -9.49 8.54 -2.84
N ALA A 16 -8.99 7.49 -2.17
CA ALA A 16 -9.75 6.73 -1.20
C ALA A 16 -10.14 7.58 0.04
N ILE A 17 -9.21 8.40 0.52
CA ILE A 17 -9.46 9.35 1.62
C ILE A 17 -10.56 10.35 1.22
N GLU A 18 -10.47 10.92 0.01
CA GLU A 18 -11.46 11.87 -0.47
C GLU A 18 -12.85 11.23 -0.59
N VAL A 19 -12.95 9.98 -1.07
CA VAL A 19 -14.24 9.26 -1.14
C VAL A 19 -14.87 9.11 0.25
N VAL A 20 -14.09 8.70 1.25
CA VAL A 20 -14.60 8.56 2.63
C VAL A 20 -14.99 9.92 3.21
N GLN A 21 -14.20 10.96 2.96
CA GLN A 21 -14.52 12.33 3.37
C GLN A 21 -15.84 12.81 2.76
N ARG A 22 -16.10 12.54 1.47
CA ARG A 22 -17.35 12.92 0.79
C ARG A 22 -18.56 12.18 1.36
N LEU A 23 -18.44 10.89 1.66
CA LEU A 23 -19.51 10.13 2.31
C LEU A 23 -19.83 10.70 3.70
N HIS A 24 -18.81 11.07 4.46
CA HIS A 24 -18.96 11.69 5.77
C HIS A 24 -19.69 13.05 5.67
N GLN A 25 -19.27 13.93 4.75
CA GLN A 25 -19.90 15.24 4.52
C GLN A 25 -21.38 15.13 4.13
N GLN A 26 -21.77 14.05 3.43
CA GLN A 26 -23.15 13.77 3.05
C GLN A 26 -23.98 13.13 4.19
N GLY A 27 -23.38 12.87 5.35
CA GLY A 27 -24.04 12.15 6.46
C GLY A 27 -24.37 10.69 6.11
N ARG A 28 -23.75 10.12 5.07
CA ARG A 28 -24.08 8.78 4.58
C ARG A 28 -23.29 7.73 5.34
N ARG A 29 -23.98 6.99 6.19
CA ARG A 29 -23.43 5.77 6.80
C ARG A 29 -23.72 4.56 5.93
N LEU A 30 -22.68 3.76 5.70
CA LEU A 30 -22.78 2.52 4.93
C LEU A 30 -23.08 1.34 5.87
N ALA A 31 -23.67 0.29 5.30
CA ALA A 31 -23.95 -0.95 6.04
C ALA A 31 -22.67 -1.72 6.44
N LYS A 32 -21.52 -1.37 5.83
CA LYS A 32 -20.20 -1.96 6.08
C LYS A 32 -19.16 -0.85 6.22
N ALA A 33 -18.13 -1.12 7.00
CA ALA A 33 -16.99 -0.21 7.13
C ALA A 33 -16.23 -0.10 5.80
N ILE A 34 -15.61 1.07 5.58
CA ILE A 34 -14.59 1.26 4.55
C ILE A 34 -13.26 1.42 5.29
N GLU A 35 -12.28 0.64 4.90
CA GLU A 35 -10.90 0.75 5.39
C GLU A 35 -10.01 1.21 4.25
N ILE A 36 -9.11 2.14 4.55
CA ILE A 36 -8.12 2.64 3.60
C ILE A 36 -6.77 2.08 4.03
N VAL A 37 -6.10 1.38 3.12
CA VAL A 37 -4.80 0.75 3.38
C VAL A 37 -3.80 1.27 2.34
N GLY A 38 -2.73 1.90 2.83
CA GLY A 38 -1.55 2.22 2.02
C GLY A 38 -0.49 1.15 2.23
N PHE A 39 -0.22 0.33 1.21
CA PHE A 39 0.80 -0.71 1.31
C PHE A 39 2.21 -0.13 1.15
N GLY A 40 3.13 -0.57 2.01
CA GLY A 40 4.55 -0.24 1.92
C GLY A 40 5.30 -1.12 0.92
N ASP A 41 6.35 -0.55 0.33
CA ASP A 41 7.32 -1.21 -0.56
C ASP A 41 6.68 -2.10 -1.65
N GLU A 42 5.72 -1.51 -2.37
CA GLU A 42 5.12 -2.14 -3.56
C GLU A 42 6.17 -2.38 -4.65
N GLU A 43 7.01 -1.36 -4.88
CA GLU A 43 8.02 -1.27 -5.93
C GLU A 43 9.29 -2.09 -5.66
N GLY A 44 9.45 -2.62 -4.45
CA GLY A 44 10.59 -3.44 -4.04
C GLY A 44 11.94 -2.75 -4.15
N THR A 45 11.97 -1.48 -3.79
CA THR A 45 13.15 -0.62 -4.04
C THR A 45 14.30 -0.87 -3.09
N ARG A 46 14.01 -1.34 -1.87
CA ARG A 46 15.01 -1.48 -0.80
C ARG A 46 15.60 -2.89 -0.74
N PHE A 47 14.76 -3.91 -0.73
CA PHE A 47 15.17 -5.31 -0.56
C PHE A 47 15.03 -6.15 -1.85
N GLY A 48 14.73 -5.52 -2.99
CA GLY A 48 14.42 -6.24 -4.24
C GLY A 48 13.14 -7.07 -4.18
N ILE A 49 12.32 -6.86 -3.15
CA ILE A 49 11.09 -7.60 -2.87
C ILE A 49 9.88 -6.72 -3.21
N THR A 50 9.09 -7.10 -4.20
CA THR A 50 7.85 -6.38 -4.54
C THR A 50 6.67 -6.82 -3.67
N LEU A 51 5.68 -5.93 -3.52
CA LEU A 51 4.41 -6.19 -2.83
C LEU A 51 4.59 -6.61 -1.36
N LEU A 52 5.62 -6.09 -0.69
CA LEU A 52 5.96 -6.47 0.68
C LEU A 52 4.76 -6.28 1.63
N GLY A 53 4.17 -5.08 1.62
CA GLY A 53 3.05 -4.74 2.49
C GLY A 53 1.80 -5.59 2.23
N SER A 54 1.41 -5.76 0.97
CA SER A 54 0.18 -6.49 0.62
C SER A 54 0.32 -7.99 0.87
N ARG A 55 1.48 -8.59 0.56
CA ARG A 55 1.76 -9.99 0.89
C ARG A 55 1.84 -10.24 2.39
N GLY A 56 2.28 -9.26 3.16
CA GLY A 56 2.24 -9.33 4.61
C GLY A 56 0.83 -9.37 5.16
N VAL A 57 -0.07 -8.55 4.63
CA VAL A 57 -1.49 -8.58 5.01
C VAL A 57 -2.18 -9.89 4.61
N THR A 58 -1.84 -10.45 3.45
CA THR A 58 -2.44 -11.71 3.00
C THR A 58 -1.76 -12.97 3.56
N GLY A 59 -0.64 -12.82 4.28
CA GLY A 59 0.14 -13.95 4.80
C GLY A 59 0.80 -14.81 3.72
N THR A 60 1.06 -14.25 2.53
CA THR A 60 1.59 -14.97 1.36
C THR A 60 3.05 -14.63 1.07
N TRP A 61 3.80 -14.20 2.08
CA TRP A 61 5.23 -13.96 1.91
C TRP A 61 6.01 -15.29 1.74
N PRO A 62 7.01 -15.34 0.84
CA PRO A 62 7.99 -16.42 0.79
C PRO A 62 8.94 -16.39 2.00
N GLU A 63 9.30 -17.56 2.52
CA GLU A 63 10.28 -17.70 3.60
C GLU A 63 11.68 -17.17 3.20
N SER A 64 12.00 -17.23 1.90
CA SER A 64 13.27 -16.72 1.34
C SER A 64 13.46 -15.21 1.47
N TRP A 65 12.43 -14.46 1.86
CA TRP A 65 12.57 -13.03 2.14
C TRP A 65 13.39 -12.76 3.41
N LEU A 66 13.39 -13.68 4.37
CA LEU A 66 14.14 -13.53 5.63
C LEU A 66 15.66 -13.48 5.42
N SER A 67 16.13 -13.98 4.28
CA SER A 67 17.56 -13.96 3.91
C SER A 67 17.94 -12.81 2.98
N GLN A 68 17.02 -11.90 2.65
CA GLN A 68 17.34 -10.73 1.83
C GLN A 68 17.91 -9.61 2.70
N CYS A 69 19.03 -9.03 2.27
CA CYS A 69 19.61 -7.81 2.84
C CYS A 69 19.42 -6.66 1.86
N ASP A 70 19.34 -5.42 2.37
CA ASP A 70 19.41 -4.25 1.51
C ASP A 70 20.88 -3.95 1.15
N THR A 71 21.12 -2.81 0.49
CA THR A 71 22.48 -2.42 0.08
C THR A 71 23.42 -2.12 1.24
N ASP A 72 22.89 -1.90 2.45
CA ASP A 72 23.68 -1.56 3.64
C ASP A 72 24.01 -2.78 4.51
N GLY A 73 23.52 -3.97 4.12
CA GLY A 73 23.74 -5.25 4.82
C GLY A 73 22.71 -5.52 5.91
#